data_AF-A0A7S2D043-F1
#
_entry.id   AF-A0A7S2D043-F1
#
_cell.length_a   1.000
_cell.length_b   1.000
_cell.length_c   1.000
_cell.angle_alpha   90.00
_cell.angle_beta   90.00
_cell.angle_gamma   90.00
#
_symmetry.space_group_name_H-M   'P 1'
#
loop_
_entity.id
_entity.type
_entity.pdbx_description
1 polymer ?
#
loop_
_entity_poly.entity_id
_entity_poly.type
_entity_poly.pdbx_seq_one_letter_code
_entity_poly.pdbx_strand_id
1 'polypeptide(L)'
;GTQVAARFKGMEFAWSPGTVGAWDMANGTYRIDYDDGDVEEGVARIRIKTPGQAEKGLIEVGTRCEACKPGTKPQAPTAPGVVTAANGDGTYSIKFDDGAVALDVERKK
;
A
#
# COMPACT_ATOMS: atom_id res chain seq x y z
N GLY A 1 -6.08 9.42 -18.10
CA GLY A 1 -5.71 8.43 -17.09
C GLY A 1 -6.88 8.16 -16.17
N THR A 2 -6.78 7.16 -15.30
CA THR A 2 -7.80 6.84 -14.30
C THR A 2 -7.59 7.72 -13.08
N GLN A 3 -8.63 8.38 -12.56
CA GLN A 3 -8.55 9.13 -11.30
C GLN A 3 -8.32 8.19 -10.12
N VAL A 4 -7.37 8.54 -9.28
CA VAL A 4 -6.97 7.76 -8.11
C VAL A 4 -6.60 8.68 -6.96
N ALA A 5 -6.62 8.14 -5.76
CA ALA A 5 -5.93 8.72 -4.61
C ALA A 5 -4.71 7.85 -4.31
N ALA A 6 -3.53 8.45 -4.15
CA ALA A 6 -2.32 7.72 -3.84
C ALA A 6 -1.59 8.24 -2.61
N ARG A 7 -0.93 7.34 -1.86
CA ARG A 7 -0.10 7.69 -0.70
C ARG A 7 1.28 8.17 -1.15
N PHE A 8 1.54 9.47 -1.02
CA PHE A 8 2.83 10.07 -1.36
C PHE A 8 3.94 9.53 -0.45
N LYS A 9 5.02 8.99 -1.04
CA LYS A 9 6.19 8.41 -0.32
C LYS A 9 5.85 7.32 0.71
N GLY A 10 4.73 6.62 0.59
CA GLY A 10 4.33 5.58 1.55
C GLY A 10 4.03 6.10 2.96
N MET A 11 3.81 7.42 3.10
CA MET A 11 3.41 8.04 4.35
C MET A 11 1.94 7.75 4.65
N GLU A 12 1.66 7.47 5.92
CA GLU A 12 0.36 6.94 6.39
C GLU A 12 -0.80 7.96 6.26
N PHE A 13 -0.52 9.27 6.26
CA PHE A 13 -1.51 10.32 6.53
C PHE A 13 -1.91 11.21 5.34
N ALA A 14 -1.33 11.03 4.15
CA ALA A 14 -1.58 11.90 3.01
C ALA A 14 -1.98 11.07 1.77
N TRP A 15 -3.28 10.85 1.59
CA TRP A 15 -3.83 10.43 0.31
C TRP A 15 -4.00 11.67 -0.55
N SER A 16 -3.18 11.80 -1.59
CA SER A 16 -3.28 12.89 -2.54
C SER A 16 -4.04 12.43 -3.79
N PRO A 17 -5.00 13.24 -4.29
CA PRO A 17 -5.65 12.95 -5.55
C PRO A 17 -4.65 13.08 -6.70
N GLY A 18 -4.75 12.16 -7.65
CA GLY A 18 -3.92 12.17 -8.85
C GLY A 18 -4.53 11.31 -9.94
N THR A 19 -3.81 11.23 -11.05
CA THR A 19 -4.20 10.48 -12.23
C THR A 19 -3.15 9.45 -12.55
N VAL A 20 -3.57 8.21 -12.82
CA VAL A 20 -2.64 7.18 -13.34
C VAL A 20 -2.21 7.58 -14.75
N GLY A 21 -0.95 7.96 -14.89
CA GLY A 21 -0.32 8.34 -16.16
C GLY A 21 0.22 7.15 -16.94
N ALA A 22 0.86 6.20 -16.26
CA ALA A 22 1.46 5.02 -16.87
C ALA A 22 1.49 3.81 -15.93
N TRP A 23 1.64 2.62 -16.50
CA TRP A 23 1.83 1.36 -15.78
C TRP A 23 3.13 0.70 -16.27
N ASP A 24 4.02 0.41 -15.33
CA ASP A 24 5.19 -0.43 -15.52
C ASP A 24 4.81 -1.92 -15.33
N MET A 25 4.73 -2.66 -16.44
CA MET A 25 4.45 -4.11 -16.43
C MET A 25 5.61 -4.97 -15.91
N ALA A 26 6.85 -4.46 -15.92
CA ALA A 26 8.02 -5.21 -15.46
C ALA A 26 8.09 -5.22 -13.92
N ASN A 27 7.78 -4.08 -13.29
CA ASN A 27 7.81 -3.92 -11.84
C ASN A 27 6.43 -4.06 -11.17
N GLY A 28 5.34 -3.97 -11.96
CA GLY A 28 3.97 -3.95 -11.43
C GLY A 28 3.63 -2.65 -10.71
N THR A 29 4.32 -1.57 -11.04
CA THR A 29 4.17 -0.25 -10.43
C THR A 29 3.49 0.72 -11.39
N TYR A 30 2.97 1.82 -10.85
CA TYR A 30 2.22 2.81 -11.60
C TYR A 30 2.89 4.16 -11.43
N ARG A 31 2.73 5.00 -12.44
CA ARG A 31 3.03 6.42 -12.38
C ARG A 31 1.76 7.18 -12.03
N ILE A 32 1.82 7.98 -10.98
CA ILE A 32 0.75 8.89 -10.58
C ILE A 32 1.20 10.32 -10.83
N ASP A 33 0.44 11.03 -11.66
CA ASP A 33 0.56 12.48 -11.83
C ASP A 33 -0.45 13.12 -10.86
N TYR A 34 0.05 13.74 -9.78
CA TYR A 34 -0.77 14.38 -8.75
C TYR A 34 -1.29 15.74 -9.20
N ASP A 35 -2.44 16.16 -8.66
CA ASP A 35 -3.08 17.43 -9.02
C ASP A 35 -2.29 18.68 -8.54
N ASP A 36 -1.35 18.51 -7.61
CA ASP A 36 -0.43 19.56 -7.14
C ASP A 36 0.74 19.81 -8.10
N GLY A 37 0.83 19.03 -9.19
CA GLY A 37 1.89 19.12 -10.19
C GLY A 37 3.07 18.18 -9.92
N ASP A 38 3.06 17.43 -8.81
CA ASP A 38 4.07 16.40 -8.54
C ASP A 38 3.78 15.12 -9.34
N VAL A 39 4.84 14.40 -9.68
CA VAL A 39 4.75 13.11 -10.36
C VAL A 39 5.53 12.09 -9.56
N GLU A 40 4.90 10.97 -9.19
CA GLU A 40 5.57 9.84 -8.56
C GLU A 40 5.52 8.62 -9.49
N GLU A 41 6.69 8.15 -9.89
CA GLU A 41 6.88 6.91 -10.63
C GLU A 41 7.22 5.77 -9.65
N GLY A 42 6.77 4.55 -9.93
CA GLY A 42 7.04 3.41 -9.05
C GLY A 42 6.01 3.22 -7.92
N VAL A 43 4.84 3.86 -8.01
CA VAL A 43 3.78 3.72 -7.01
C VAL A 43 3.16 2.33 -7.11
N ALA A 44 3.30 1.52 -6.06
CA ALA A 44 2.70 0.19 -6.03
C ALA A 44 1.17 0.28 -6.06
N ARG A 45 0.48 -0.67 -6.71
CA ARG A 45 -0.99 -0.70 -6.80
C ARG A 45 -1.70 -0.55 -5.44
N ILE A 46 -1.09 -1.11 -4.40
CA ILE A 46 -1.59 -1.07 -3.02
C ILE A 46 -1.61 0.34 -2.42
N ARG A 47 -0.79 1.27 -2.94
CA ARG A 47 -0.79 2.69 -2.58
C ARG A 47 -1.78 3.51 -3.41
N ILE A 48 -2.58 2.88 -4.26
CA ILE A 48 -3.47 3.54 -5.21
C ILE A 48 -4.90 3.07 -4.93
N LYS A 49 -5.77 4.00 -4.54
CA LYS A 49 -7.21 3.77 -4.38
C LYS A 49 -7.94 4.43 -5.54
N THR A 50 -8.73 3.66 -6.31
CA THR A 50 -9.69 4.26 -7.25
C THR A 50 -10.96 4.67 -6.49
N PRO A 51 -11.57 5.83 -6.78
CA PRO A 51 -12.83 6.22 -6.17
C PRO A 51 -13.91 5.17 -6.48
N GLY A 52 -14.54 4.64 -5.43
CA GLY A 52 -15.54 3.57 -5.53
C GLY A 52 -15.00 2.13 -5.40
N GLN A 53 -13.68 1.94 -5.25
CA GLN A 53 -13.15 0.61 -4.93
C GLN A 53 -13.46 0.28 -3.47
N ALA A 54 -14.48 -0.57 -3.27
CA ALA A 54 -14.74 -1.17 -1.97
C ALA A 54 -13.51 -1.96 -1.54
N GLU A 55 -12.96 -1.62 -0.37
CA GLU A 55 -11.86 -2.39 0.15
C GLU A 55 -12.38 -3.78 0.52
N LYS A 56 -11.86 -4.83 -0.12
CA LYS A 56 -12.18 -6.23 0.23
C LYS A 56 -12.01 -6.39 1.74
N GLY A 57 -13.02 -6.91 2.45
CA GLY A 57 -13.07 -6.87 3.93
C GLY A 57 -11.92 -7.62 4.63
N LEU A 58 -11.49 -8.76 4.06
CA LEU A 58 -10.29 -9.49 4.48
C LEU A 58 -9.21 -9.40 3.40
N ILE A 59 -7.97 -9.24 3.82
CA ILE A 59 -6.81 -9.43 2.94
C ILE A 59 -6.50 -10.93 2.91
N GLU A 60 -6.46 -11.52 1.72
CA GLU A 60 -6.20 -12.95 1.55
C GLU A 60 -4.72 -13.25 1.77
N VAL A 61 -4.40 -14.39 2.39
CA VAL A 61 -3.02 -14.87 2.53
C VAL A 61 -2.39 -15.03 1.14
N GLY A 62 -1.14 -14.60 1.00
CA GLY A 62 -0.41 -14.50 -0.27
C GLY A 62 -0.60 -13.15 -0.99
N THR A 63 -1.50 -12.29 -0.50
CA THR A 63 -1.68 -10.95 -1.06
C THR A 63 -0.52 -10.04 -0.68
N ARG A 64 0.03 -9.31 -1.66
CA ARG A 64 1.00 -8.25 -1.40
C ARG A 64 0.32 -7.08 -0.69
N CYS A 65 0.95 -6.60 0.37
CA CYS A 65 0.48 -5.49 1.18
C CYS A 65 1.64 -4.62 1.63
N GLU A 66 1.31 -3.49 2.25
CA GLU A 66 2.26 -2.63 2.92
C GLU A 66 1.85 -2.46 4.37
N ALA A 67 2.84 -2.55 5.25
CA ALA A 67 2.61 -2.44 6.68
C ALA A 67 3.74 -1.69 7.37
N CYS A 68 3.40 -1.09 8.51
CA CYS A 68 4.39 -0.55 9.41
C CYS A 68 5.15 -1.71 10.05
N LYS A 69 6.48 -1.62 10.06
CA LYS A 69 7.30 -2.64 10.72
C LYS A 69 7.09 -2.58 12.23
N PRO A 70 7.08 -3.73 12.93
CA PRO A 70 7.02 -3.77 14.38
C PRO A 70 8.17 -2.95 14.98
N GLY A 71 7.88 -2.18 16.03
CA GLY A 71 8.88 -1.34 16.69
C GLY A 71 9.26 -0.06 15.95
N THR A 72 8.60 0.27 14.84
CA THR A 72 8.75 1.57 14.17
C THR A 72 7.75 2.59 14.69
N LYS A 73 8.10 3.88 14.60
CA LYS A 73 7.21 4.98 15.02
C LYS A 73 5.92 4.94 14.16
N PRO A 74 4.77 5.39 14.67
CA PRO A 74 3.52 5.42 13.91
C PRO A 74 3.59 6.21 12.59
N GLN A 75 4.55 7.15 12.47
CA GLN A 75 4.78 7.92 11.25
C GLN A 75 5.86 7.32 10.33
N ALA A 76 6.39 6.14 10.66
CA ALA A 76 7.41 5.51 9.84
C ALA A 76 6.84 5.09 8.47
N PRO A 77 7.65 5.17 7.41
CA PRO A 77 7.25 4.65 6.11
C PRO A 77 6.83 3.18 6.20
N THR A 78 5.70 2.86 5.58
CA THR A 78 5.28 1.46 5.43
C THR A 78 6.24 0.72 4.51
N ALA A 79 6.47 -0.56 4.79
CA ALA A 79 7.32 -1.42 3.99
C ALA A 79 6.48 -2.45 3.23
N PRO A 80 6.88 -2.80 1.99
CA PRO A 80 6.20 -3.81 1.20
C PRO A 80 6.47 -5.20 1.77
N GLY A 81 5.42 -6.03 1.76
CA GLY A 81 5.49 -7.40 2.16
C GLY A 81 4.33 -8.22 1.61
N VAL A 82 4.26 -9.47 2.04
CA VAL A 82 3.23 -10.43 1.67
C VAL A 82 2.54 -10.89 2.95
N VAL A 83 1.20 -10.91 2.95
CA VAL A 83 0.42 -11.51 4.03
C VAL A 83 0.70 -13.00 4.06
N THR A 84 1.28 -13.51 5.14
CA THR A 84 1.52 -14.94 5.34
C THR A 84 0.48 -15.60 6.21
N ALA A 85 -0.28 -14.84 7.00
CA ALA A 85 -1.41 -15.34 7.77
C ALA A 85 -2.46 -14.26 7.99
N ALA A 86 -3.73 -14.66 8.00
CA ALA A 86 -4.86 -13.82 8.39
C ALA A 86 -5.51 -14.45 9.63
N ASN A 87 -5.47 -13.75 10.76
CA ASN A 87 -5.84 -14.31 12.07
C ASN A 87 -7.36 -14.32 12.31
N GLY A 88 -8.15 -13.73 11.40
CA GLY A 88 -9.61 -13.68 11.49
C GLY A 88 -10.15 -12.69 12.53
N ASP A 89 -9.30 -12.19 13.42
CA ASP A 89 -9.57 -11.12 14.39
C ASP A 89 -9.37 -9.70 13.82
N GLY A 90 -8.94 -9.59 12.56
CA GLY A 90 -8.60 -8.33 11.90
C GLY A 90 -7.11 -8.02 11.85
N THR A 91 -6.27 -8.89 12.42
CA THR A 91 -4.81 -8.81 12.36
C THR A 91 -4.22 -9.78 11.31
N TYR A 92 -3.04 -9.43 10.81
CA TYR A 92 -2.36 -10.14 9.73
C TYR A 92 -0.88 -10.32 10.06
N SER A 93 -0.34 -11.48 9.70
CA SER A 93 1.11 -11.70 9.68
C SER A 93 1.66 -11.35 8.30
N ILE A 94 2.73 -10.56 8.26
CA ILE A 94 3.29 -10.01 7.04
C ILE A 94 4.78 -10.33 7.01
N LYS A 95 5.21 -11.00 5.95
CA LYS A 95 6.63 -11.17 5.63
C LYS A 95 7.05 -10.06 4.68
N PHE A 96 7.90 -9.16 5.14
CA PHE A 96 8.47 -8.10 4.32
C PHE A 96 9.53 -8.65 3.37
N ASP A 97 9.74 -7.91 2.27
CA ASP A 97 10.71 -8.29 1.24
C ASP A 97 12.16 -8.25 1.75
N ASP A 98 12.44 -7.52 2.84
CA ASP A 98 13.75 -7.49 3.51
C ASP A 98 14.01 -8.71 4.42
N GLY A 99 13.06 -9.65 4.48
CA GLY A 99 13.12 -10.83 5.32
C GLY A 99 12.59 -10.62 6.74
N ALA A 100 12.22 -9.39 7.12
CA ALA A 100 11.55 -9.14 8.39
C ALA A 100 10.14 -9.76 8.39
N VAL A 101 9.68 -10.19 9.56
CA VAL A 101 8.32 -10.69 9.75
C VAL A 101 7.64 -9.82 10.79
N ALA A 102 6.47 -9.31 10.45
CA ALA A 102 5.53 -8.74 11.40
C ALA A 102 4.43 -9.76 11.69
N LEU A 103 4.09 -9.87 12.97
CA LEU A 103 2.94 -10.64 13.43
C LEU A 103 1.91 -9.65 13.98
N ASP A 104 0.65 -10.05 13.96
CA ASP A 104 -0.45 -9.31 14.56
C ASP A 104 -0.54 -7.85 14.07
N VAL A 105 -0.26 -7.63 12.78
CA VAL A 105 -0.38 -6.31 12.16
C VAL A 105 -1.85 -6.01 11.94
N GLU A 106 -2.35 -5.01 12.65
CA GLU A 106 -3.71 -4.52 12.44
C GLU A 106 -3.83 -3.84 11.08
N ARG A 107 -4.90 -4.16 10.35
CA ARG A 107 -5.22 -3.45 9.12
C ARG A 107 -5.75 -2.06 9.44
N LYS A 108 -4.99 -1.05 9.06
CA LYS A 108 -5.46 0.35 9.04
C LYS A 108 -6.37 0.59 7.84
N LYS A 109 -7.59 1.07 8.11
CA LYS A 109 -8.59 1.48 7.11
C LYS A 109 -8.30 2.90 6.62
#